data_AF-A0A358IYE4-F1
#
_entry.id   AF-A0A358IYE4-F1
#
_cell.length_a   1.000
_cell.length_b   1.000
_cell.length_c   1.000
_cell.angle_alpha   90.00
_cell.angle_beta   90.00
_cell.angle_gamma   90.00
#
_symmetry.space_group_name_H-M   'P 1'
#
loop_
_entity.id
_entity.type
_entity.pdbx_description
1 polymer ?
#
loop_
_entity_poly.entity_id
_entity_poly.type
_entity_poly.pdbx_seq_one_letter_code
_entity_poly.pdbx_strand_id
1 'polypeptide(L)'
;MKDREYNQPYFLKIDVDGLEVKILNGAERTLPLCSVVMIEADKANLVERLSFMLSRGFELYDFAEPAYYDDAFWQCDLIFVNVAIYNRYFRRLEDGLDISKYVVFR
;
A
#
# COMPACT_ATOMS: atom_id res chain seq x y z
N MET A 1 -15.40 21.83 -17.46
CA MET A 1 -15.82 20.52 -16.93
C MET A 1 -16.47 20.79 -15.59
N LYS A 2 -17.69 20.32 -15.33
CA LYS A 2 -18.28 20.43 -13.98
C LYS A 2 -17.39 19.64 -13.02
N ASP A 3 -16.98 20.26 -11.91
CA ASP A 3 -16.30 19.57 -10.82
C ASP A 3 -17.18 18.38 -10.40
N ARG A 4 -16.73 17.17 -10.73
CA ARG A 4 -17.27 15.98 -10.08
C ARG A 4 -16.60 15.95 -8.71
N GLU A 5 -17.34 16.29 -7.67
CA GLU A 5 -16.95 15.91 -6.31
C GLU A 5 -16.87 14.39 -6.28
N TYR A 6 -15.65 13.86 -6.30
CA TYR A 6 -15.44 12.46 -6.00
C TYR A 6 -15.61 12.30 -4.49
N ASN A 7 -16.56 11.46 -4.09
CA ASN A 7 -16.75 11.16 -2.68
C ASN A 7 -15.53 10.40 -2.17
N GLN A 8 -14.85 10.97 -1.18
CA GLN A 8 -13.88 10.24 -0.39
C GLN A 8 -14.58 9.11 0.37
N PRO A 9 -13.89 8.00 0.67
CA PRO A 9 -12.45 7.77 0.48
C PRO A 9 -12.02 7.30 -0.92
N TYR A 10 -10.78 7.60 -1.31
CA TYR A 10 -10.19 7.11 -2.56
C TYR A 10 -9.39 5.81 -2.41
N PHE A 11 -9.45 4.99 -3.46
CA PHE A 11 -8.50 3.92 -3.74
C PHE A 11 -7.63 4.33 -4.94
N LEU A 12 -6.32 4.18 -4.80
CA LEU A 12 -5.35 4.51 -5.84
C LEU A 12 -4.51 3.28 -6.19
N LYS A 13 -4.59 2.79 -7.43
CA LYS A 13 -3.62 1.82 -7.98
C LYS A 13 -2.55 2.57 -8.79
N ILE A 14 -1.29 2.22 -8.61
CA ILE A 14 -0.16 2.68 -9.41
C ILE A 14 0.59 1.46 -9.93
N ASP A 15 0.63 1.36 -11.26
CA ASP A 15 1.16 0.22 -12.00
C ASP A 15 1.73 0.81 -13.30
N VAL A 16 2.98 1.28 -13.22
CA VAL A 16 3.62 2.06 -14.29
C VAL A 16 5.12 1.78 -14.36
N ASP A 17 5.58 1.04 -15.36
CA ASP A 17 7.00 0.66 -15.53
C ASP A 17 8.04 1.77 -15.22
N GLY A 18 8.53 1.79 -13.98
CA GLY A 18 9.65 2.60 -13.51
C GLY A 18 9.35 4.07 -13.18
N LEU A 19 8.08 4.50 -13.13
CA LEU A 19 7.71 5.91 -12.86
C LEU A 19 6.92 6.12 -11.56
N GLU A 20 6.73 5.08 -10.76
CA GLU A 20 5.85 5.08 -9.58
C GLU A 20 6.24 6.16 -8.58
N VAL A 21 7.51 6.23 -8.18
CA VAL A 21 7.99 7.22 -7.20
C VAL A 21 7.82 8.65 -7.71
N LYS A 22 7.98 8.87 -9.01
CA LYS A 22 7.75 10.18 -9.64
C LYS A 22 6.27 10.57 -9.60
N ILE A 23 5.38 9.62 -9.90
CA ILE A 23 3.92 9.84 -9.81
C ILE A 23 3.52 10.13 -8.36
N LEU A 24 4.03 9.35 -7.41
CA LEU A 24 3.74 9.54 -5.99
C LEU A 24 4.20 10.90 -5.48
N ASN A 25 5.37 11.38 -5.90
CA ASN A 25 5.83 12.73 -5.55
C ASN A 25 4.92 13.82 -6.15
N GLY A 26 4.39 13.63 -7.37
CA GLY A 26 3.39 14.53 -7.95
C GLY A 26 2.01 14.45 -7.28
N ALA A 27 1.73 13.37 -6.56
CA ALA A 27 0.45 13.11 -5.91
C ALA A 27 0.34 13.70 -4.49
N GLU A 28 1.24 14.60 -4.07
CA GLU A 28 1.32 15.13 -2.70
C GLU A 28 -0.02 15.62 -2.11
N ARG A 29 -0.90 16.20 -2.93
CA ARG A 29 -2.22 16.70 -2.50
C ARG A 29 -3.32 15.64 -2.51
N THR A 30 -3.17 14.60 -3.33
CA THR A 30 -4.19 13.56 -3.53
C THR A 30 -3.91 12.34 -2.66
N LEU A 31 -2.64 12.01 -2.44
CA LEU A 31 -2.21 10.86 -1.69
C LEU A 31 -2.77 10.86 -0.24
N PRO A 32 -2.77 11.98 0.51
CA PRO A 32 -3.38 12.01 1.85
C PRO A 32 -4.89 11.77 1.88
N LEU A 33 -5.58 11.92 0.74
CA LEU A 33 -7.02 11.68 0.60
C LEU A 33 -7.33 10.20 0.30
N CYS A 34 -6.31 9.40 0.00
CA CYS A 34 -6.45 7.99 -0.28
C CYS A 34 -6.54 7.20 1.03
N SER A 35 -7.52 6.31 1.12
CA SER A 35 -7.61 5.35 2.22
C SER A 35 -6.75 4.13 1.98
N VAL A 36 -6.65 3.71 0.72
CA VAL A 36 -5.87 2.56 0.29
C VAL A 36 -5.09 2.95 -0.96
N VAL A 37 -3.83 2.53 -1.00
CA VAL A 37 -2.96 2.67 -2.17
C VAL A 37 -2.38 1.30 -2.50
N MET A 38 -2.44 0.90 -3.76
CA MET A 38 -1.85 -0.33 -4.27
C MET A 38 -0.76 0.05 -5.27
N ILE A 39 0.43 -0.52 -5.12
CA ILE A 39 1.57 -0.24 -6.00
C ILE A 39 2.18 -1.57 -6.40
N GLU A 40 2.25 -1.86 -7.69
CA GLU A 40 3.05 -3.01 -8.16
C GLU A 40 4.50 -2.83 -7.66
N ALA A 41 5.23 -3.91 -7.43
CA ALA A 41 6.64 -3.88 -7.11
C ALA A 41 7.34 -5.17 -7.56
N ASP A 42 8.50 -5.03 -8.19
CA ASP A 42 9.41 -6.14 -8.44
C ASP A 42 10.50 -6.21 -7.35
N LYS A 43 11.29 -7.30 -7.36
CA LYS A 43 12.39 -7.50 -6.41
C LYS A 43 13.40 -6.35 -6.31
N ALA A 44 13.58 -5.55 -7.37
CA ALA A 44 14.55 -4.45 -7.40
C ALA A 44 14.00 -3.17 -6.77
N ASN A 45 12.70 -2.90 -6.91
CA ASN A 45 12.06 -1.66 -6.46
C ASN A 45 11.16 -1.81 -5.21
N LEU A 46 10.92 -3.05 -4.73
CA LEU A 46 10.10 -3.35 -3.56
C LEU A 46 10.46 -2.51 -2.32
N VAL A 47 11.75 -2.46 -1.96
CA VAL A 47 12.21 -1.74 -0.77
C VAL A 47 12.04 -0.22 -0.93
N GLU A 48 12.29 0.32 -2.12
CA GLU A 48 12.11 1.74 -2.40
C GLU A 48 10.63 2.14 -2.28
N ARG A 49 9.73 1.39 -2.93
CA ARG A 49 8.29 1.65 -2.92
C ARG A 49 7.70 1.51 -1.51
N LEU A 50 8.09 0.46 -0.79
CA LEU A 50 7.73 0.27 0.61
C LEU A 50 8.19 1.45 1.48
N SER A 51 9.48 1.78 1.44
CA SER A 51 10.06 2.85 2.27
C SER A 51 9.41 4.20 1.98
N PHE A 52 9.15 4.48 0.70
CA PHE A 52 8.48 5.70 0.28
C PHE A 52 7.08 5.79 0.89
N MET A 53 6.26 4.75 0.78
CA MET A 53 4.89 4.78 1.30
C MET A 53 4.84 4.90 2.82
N LEU A 54 5.72 4.20 3.54
CA LEU A 54 5.85 4.35 4.99
C LEU A 54 6.17 5.81 5.38
N SER A 55 7.07 6.48 4.64
CA SER A 55 7.40 7.89 4.87
C SER A 55 6.24 8.87 4.61
N ARG A 56 5.20 8.43 3.90
CA ARG A 56 4.03 9.23 3.51
C ARG A 56 2.78 8.98 4.37
N GLY A 57 2.93 8.31 5.51
CA GLY A 57 1.81 8.08 6.44
C GLY A 57 0.90 6.93 6.04
N PHE A 58 1.46 5.93 5.36
CA PHE A 58 0.78 4.68 5.07
C PHE A 58 1.45 3.52 5.80
N GLU A 59 0.67 2.48 6.08
CA GLU A 59 1.13 1.22 6.65
C GLU A 59 1.03 0.13 5.58
N LEU A 60 2.01 -0.77 5.53
CA LEU A 60 1.91 -1.97 4.68
C LEU A 60 0.80 -2.86 5.25
N TYR A 61 -0.19 -3.16 4.44
CA TYR A 61 -1.35 -3.95 4.82
C TYR A 61 -1.23 -5.40 4.36
N ASP A 62 -0.88 -5.63 3.08
CA ASP A 62 -0.76 -6.97 2.52
C ASP A 62 0.08 -6.98 1.23
N PHE A 63 0.45 -8.18 0.79
CA PHE A 63 1.01 -8.46 -0.54
C PHE A 63 -0.06 -9.18 -1.37
N ALA A 64 -0.32 -8.72 -2.58
CA ALA A 64 -1.26 -9.33 -3.51
C ALA A 64 -0.55 -9.82 -4.78
N GLU A 65 -1.15 -10.83 -5.42
CA GLU A 65 -0.73 -11.35 -6.72
C GLU A 65 0.79 -11.61 -6.87
N PRO A 66 1.41 -12.41 -5.97
CA PRO A 66 2.82 -12.74 -6.12
C PRO A 66 3.05 -13.53 -7.42
N ALA A 67 3.98 -13.06 -8.24
CA ALA A 67 4.45 -13.76 -9.43
C ALA A 67 5.87 -14.28 -9.20
N TYR A 68 6.14 -15.45 -9.78
CA TYR A 68 7.41 -16.15 -9.64
C TYR A 68 7.99 -16.43 -11.03
N TYR A 69 9.31 -16.28 -11.14
CA TYR A 69 10.08 -16.68 -12.32
C TYR A 69 11.20 -17.60 -11.84
N ASP A 70 11.25 -18.82 -12.37
CA ASP A 70 12.24 -19.84 -12.00
C ASP A 70 12.27 -20.13 -10.49
N ASP A 71 11.10 -20.46 -9.93
CA ASP A 71 10.87 -20.71 -8.50
C ASP A 71 11.31 -19.58 -7.54
N ALA A 72 11.62 -18.39 -8.09
CA ALA A 72 12.04 -17.22 -7.34
C ALA A 72 11.02 -16.09 -7.48
N PHE A 73 10.86 -15.30 -6.41
CA PHE A 73 10.00 -14.13 -6.40
C PHE A 73 10.40 -13.15 -7.52
N TRP A 74 9.42 -12.74 -8.33
CA TRP A 74 9.58 -11.75 -9.38
C TRP A 74 8.98 -10.40 -8.97
N GLN A 75 7.65 -10.38 -8.74
CA GLN A 75 6.91 -9.17 -8.41
C GLN A 75 5.63 -9.47 -7.61
N CYS A 76 5.01 -8.44 -7.05
CA CYS A 76 3.71 -8.46 -6.39
C CYS A 76 3.08 -7.06 -6.37
N ASP A 77 1.81 -6.97 -6.02
CA ASP A 77 1.17 -5.71 -5.62
C ASP A 77 1.33 -5.48 -4.11
N LEU A 78 1.92 -4.35 -3.72
CA LEU A 78 1.97 -3.89 -2.34
C LEU A 78 0.69 -3.12 -2.00
N ILE A 79 -0.07 -3.58 -1.00
CA ILE A 79 -1.28 -2.91 -0.53
C ILE A 79 -0.94 -2.10 0.71
N PHE A 80 -1.27 -0.82 0.68
CA PHE A 80 -1.05 0.13 1.76
C PHE A 80 -2.36 0.71 2.27
N VAL A 81 -2.48 0.90 3.57
CA VAL A 81 -3.61 1.58 4.22
C VAL A 81 -3.14 2.86 4.89
N ASN A 82 -3.91 3.94 4.78
CA ASN A 82 -3.60 5.20 5.46
C ASN A 82 -3.50 4.97 6.98
N VAL A 83 -2.43 5.45 7.63
CA VAL A 83 -2.15 5.16 9.04
C VAL A 83 -3.28 5.59 9.98
N ALA A 84 -4.00 6.67 9.65
CA ALA A 84 -5.15 7.13 10.45
C ALA A 84 -6.31 6.12 10.42
N ILE A 85 -6.50 5.44 9.29
CA ILE A 85 -7.50 4.39 9.12
C ILE A 85 -7.00 3.10 9.77
N TYR A 86 -5.74 2.75 9.54
CA TYR A 86 -5.13 1.57 10.13
C TYR A 86 -5.28 1.59 11.66
N ASN A 87 -4.91 2.69 12.30
CA ASN A 87 -5.00 2.86 13.76
C ASN A 87 -6.43 2.88 14.30
N ARG A 88 -7.41 3.21 13.46
CA ARG A 88 -8.82 3.23 13.87
C ARG A 88 -9.45 1.84 13.89
N TYR A 89 -9.03 0.96 12.97
CA TYR A 89 -9.73 -0.31 12.73
C TYR A 89 -8.89 -1.56 13.05
N PHE A 90 -7.57 -1.45 13.09
CA PHE A 90 -6.67 -2.58 13.34
C PHE A 90 -6.00 -2.44 14.71
N ARG A 91 -5.82 -3.58 15.38
CA ARG A 91 -5.07 -3.67 16.63
C ARG A 91 -3.60 -3.83 16.30
N ARG A 92 -2.72 -3.10 16.98
CA ARG A 92 -1.29 -3.31 16.86
C ARG A 92 -0.83 -4.37 17.85
N LEU A 93 0.25 -5.09 17.53
CA LEU A 93 0.80 -6.10 18.44
C LEU A 93 1.31 -5.46 19.73
N GLU A 94 1.76 -4.21 19.65
CA GLU A 94 2.24 -3.40 20.77
C GLU A 94 1.11 -3.05 21.76
N ASP A 95 -0.16 -3.08 21.31
CA ASP A 95 -1.33 -2.86 22.17
C ASP A 95 -1.72 -4.12 22.96
N GLY A 96 -0.99 -5.23 22.74
CA GLY A 96 -1.23 -6.54 23.32
C GLY A 96 -1.62 -7.58 22.28
N LEU A 97 -0.94 -8.73 22.31
CA LEU A 97 -1.22 -9.85 21.42
C LEU A 97 -2.59 -10.47 21.70
N ASP A 98 -3.47 -10.43 20.71
CA ASP A 98 -4.74 -11.14 20.70
C ASP A 98 -4.62 -12.36 19.77
N ILE A 99 -4.32 -13.52 20.36
CA ILE A 99 -4.09 -14.78 19.62
C ILE A 99 -5.31 -15.16 18.78
N SER A 100 -6.52 -14.76 19.17
CA SER A 100 -7.74 -15.06 18.39
C SER A 100 -7.76 -14.37 17.01
N LYS A 101 -6.95 -13.32 16.84
CA LYS A 101 -6.80 -12.58 15.58
C LYS A 101 -5.58 -13.02 14.76
N TYR A 102 -4.75 -13.93 15.29
CA TYR A 102 -3.56 -14.42 14.59
C TYR A 102 -3.91 -15.65 13.75
N VAL A 103 -3.70 -15.55 12.44
CA VAL A 103 -3.91 -16.65 11.50
C VAL A 103 -2.58 -16.90 10.77
N VAL A 104 -2.14 -18.15 10.77
CA VAL A 104 -0.97 -18.57 10.00
C VAL A 104 -1.41 -18.82 8.56
N PHE A 105 -0.64 -18.29 7.61
CA PHE A 105 -0.81 -18.60 6.19
C PHE A 105 -0.78 -20.12 5.96
N ARG A 106 -1.75 -20.66 5.23
CA ARG A 106 -1.90 -22.09 4.98
C ARG A 106 -1.79 -22.40 3.49
#